data_AF-A0A840HRB4-F1
#
_entry.id   AF-A0A840HRB4-F1
#
_cell.length_a   1.000
_cell.length_b   1.000
_cell.length_c   1.000
_cell.angle_alpha   90.00
_cell.angle_beta   90.00
_cell.angle_gamma   90.00
#
_symmetry.space_group_name_H-M   'P 1'
#
loop_
_entity.id
_entity.type
_entity.pdbx_description
1 polymer ?
#
loop_
_entity_poly.entity_id
_entity_poly.type
_entity_poly.pdbx_seq_one_letter_code
_entity_poly.pdbx_strand_id
1 'polypeptide(L)'
;MKSKLFASAPEALAELLHDGMTIASGGFGLCGIPETLNNAICTNGVRDLTIISNNAGVDDFGLGRLLREIAPGVGGAQVRDLTEAHYEE
;
A
#
# COMPACT_ATOMS: atom_id res chain seq x y z
N MET A 1 -29.21 2.67 5.71
CA MET A 1 -27.96 2.29 5.00
C MET A 1 -26.82 3.08 5.65
N LYS A 2 -25.70 2.45 6.05
CA LYS A 2 -24.54 3.20 6.59
C LYS A 2 -23.91 4.03 5.47
N SER A 3 -23.45 5.24 5.80
CA SER A 3 -22.65 6.07 4.90
C SER A 3 -21.34 5.35 4.56
N LYS A 4 -20.83 5.54 3.34
CA LYS A 4 -19.50 5.10 2.89
C LYS A 4 -18.51 6.26 2.73
N LEU A 5 -18.93 7.48 3.09
CA LEU A 5 -18.10 8.68 3.07
C LEU A 5 -17.46 8.86 4.45
N PHE A 6 -16.15 9.05 4.46
CA PHE A 6 -15.32 9.29 5.65
C PHE A 6 -14.68 10.67 5.53
N ALA A 7 -14.43 11.36 6.65
CA ALA A 7 -13.87 12.70 6.62
C ALA A 7 -12.36 12.70 6.32
N SER A 8 -11.68 11.56 6.51
CA SER A 8 -10.24 11.42 6.24
C SER A 8 -9.83 9.97 5.92
N ALA A 9 -8.63 9.80 5.35
CA ALA A 9 -8.05 8.49 5.07
C ALA A 9 -7.79 7.65 6.34
N PRO A 10 -7.21 8.19 7.44
CA PRO A 10 -7.08 7.44 8.69
C PRO A 10 -8.42 6.95 9.24
N GLU A 11 -9.48 7.77 9.16
CA GLU A 11 -10.82 7.37 9.59
C GLU A 11 -11.41 6.28 8.69
N ALA A 12 -11.19 6.36 7.38
CA ALA A 12 -11.63 5.34 6.42
C ALA A 12 -10.96 3.98 6.62
N LEU A 13 -9.73 3.98 7.15
CA LEU A 13 -8.93 2.79 7.41
C LEU A 13 -8.97 2.33 8.87
N ALA A 14 -9.59 3.13 9.75
CA ALA A 14 -9.72 2.80 11.16
C ALA A 14 -10.43 1.47 11.33
N GLU A 15 -9.89 0.62 12.22
CA GLU A 15 -10.40 -0.73 12.53
C GLU A 15 -10.34 -1.74 11.35
N LEU A 16 -9.90 -1.33 10.16
CA LEU A 16 -9.70 -2.23 9.02
C LEU A 16 -8.28 -2.77 8.95
N LEU A 17 -7.29 -1.89 9.18
CA LEU A 17 -5.88 -2.25 9.08
C LEU A 17 -5.46 -3.19 10.21
N HIS A 18 -4.73 -4.25 9.87
CA HIS A 18 -4.12 -5.17 10.81
C HIS A 18 -2.83 -5.76 10.24
N ASP A 19 -1.97 -6.25 11.12
CA ASP A 19 -0.72 -6.90 10.72
C ASP A 19 -0.99 -8.13 9.84
N GLY A 20 -0.13 -8.39 8.87
CA GLY A 20 -0.30 -9.53 7.96
C GLY A 20 -1.33 -9.33 6.84
N MET A 21 -1.96 -8.15 6.74
CA MET A 21 -3.01 -7.90 5.75
C MET A 21 -2.47 -7.93 4.32
N THR A 22 -3.24 -8.52 3.40
CA THR A 22 -3.00 -8.40 1.96
C THR A 22 -3.87 -7.29 1.36
N ILE A 23 -3.25 -6.34 0.66
CA ILE A 23 -3.89 -5.16 0.08
C ILE A 23 -3.67 -5.18 -1.44
N ALA A 24 -4.75 -5.10 -2.22
CA ALA A 24 -4.65 -4.82 -3.64
C ALA A 24 -4.64 -3.29 -3.86
N SER A 25 -3.59 -2.77 -4.50
CA SER A 25 -3.43 -1.36 -4.80
C SER A 25 -3.53 -1.10 -6.30
N GLY A 26 -4.38 -0.14 -6.68
CA GLY A 26 -4.48 0.34 -8.05
C GLY A 26 -3.39 1.34 -8.43
N GLY A 27 -3.23 1.56 -9.73
CA GLY A 27 -2.33 2.54 -10.32
C GLY A 27 -1.41 1.96 -11.41
N PHE A 28 -0.86 2.81 -12.27
CA PHE A 28 0.16 2.47 -13.28
C PHE A 28 1.28 3.51 -13.24
N GLY A 29 2.49 3.09 -12.86
CA GLY A 29 3.53 4.05 -12.45
C GLY A 29 3.02 4.96 -11.33
N LEU A 30 2.89 6.26 -11.62
CA LEU A 30 2.35 7.26 -10.68
C LEU A 30 0.92 7.72 -11.00
N CYS A 31 0.30 7.17 -12.05
CA CYS A 31 -1.05 7.51 -12.45
C CYS A 31 -2.08 6.65 -11.72
N GLY A 32 -3.09 7.27 -11.12
CA GLY A 32 -4.21 6.56 -10.48
C GLY A 32 -3.86 5.87 -9.16
N ILE A 33 -2.74 6.23 -8.52
CA ILE A 33 -2.35 5.68 -7.22
C ILE A 33 -3.18 6.28 -6.07
N PRO A 34 -3.51 5.50 -5.02
CA PRO A 34 -4.28 5.99 -3.87
C PRO A 34 -3.37 6.68 -2.83
N GLU A 35 -2.64 7.72 -3.25
CA GLU A 35 -1.57 8.34 -2.44
C GLU A 35 -2.01 8.78 -1.03
N THR A 36 -3.21 9.35 -0.89
CA THR A 36 -3.76 9.74 0.43
C THR A 36 -3.97 8.55 1.35
N LEU A 37 -4.35 7.38 0.82
CA LEU A 37 -4.50 6.14 1.60
C LEU A 37 -3.13 5.53 1.92
N ASN A 38 -2.20 5.52 0.96
CA ASN A 38 -0.83 5.02 1.19
C ASN A 38 -0.18 5.75 2.37
N ASN A 39 -0.33 7.08 2.42
CA ASN A 39 0.15 7.92 3.51
C ASN A 39 -0.46 7.57 4.88
N ALA A 40 -1.75 7.22 4.90
CA ALA A 40 -2.42 6.81 6.12
C ALA A 40 -1.96 5.41 6.57
N ILE A 41 -1.72 4.48 5.64
CA ILE A 41 -1.19 3.14 5.95
C ILE A 41 0.23 3.26 6.56
N CYS A 42 1.11 4.05 5.94
CA CYS A 42 2.45 4.34 6.45
C CYS A 42 2.47 4.79 7.91
N THR A 43 1.55 5.68 8.28
CA THR A 43 1.52 6.30 9.62
C THR A 43 0.70 5.50 10.64
N ASN A 44 -0.04 4.47 10.22
CA ASN A 44 -0.87 3.65 11.10
C ASN A 44 -0.06 2.68 11.98
N GLY A 45 1.12 2.25 11.52
CA GLY A 45 2.03 1.38 12.28
C GLY A 45 1.81 -0.12 12.11
N VAL A 46 0.90 -0.53 11.22
CA VAL A 46 0.73 -1.94 10.81
C VAL A 46 1.96 -2.49 10.09
N ARG A 47 2.13 -3.80 10.20
CA ARG A 47 3.32 -4.53 9.78
C ARG A 47 2.98 -5.77 8.97
N ASP A 48 3.98 -6.39 8.37
CA ASP A 48 3.84 -7.67 7.66
C ASP A 48 2.80 -7.61 6.52
N LEU A 49 2.65 -6.43 5.91
CA LEU A 49 1.69 -6.22 4.82
C LEU A 49 2.16 -6.89 3.54
N THR A 50 1.24 -7.49 2.80
CA THR A 50 1.47 -7.88 1.40
C THR A 50 0.69 -6.94 0.49
N ILE A 51 1.37 -6.15 -0.32
CA ILE A 51 0.71 -5.25 -1.27
C ILE A 51 0.85 -5.81 -2.69
N ILE A 52 -0.26 -5.99 -3.38
CA ILE A 52 -0.30 -6.44 -4.78
C ILE A 52 -0.59 -5.21 -5.64
N SER A 53 0.29 -4.89 -6.58
CA SER A 53 0.18 -3.69 -7.42
C SER A 53 0.75 -3.93 -8.82
N ASN A 54 0.32 -3.14 -9.79
CA ASN A 54 0.96 -3.16 -11.11
C ASN A 54 2.42 -2.70 -11.04
N ASN A 55 2.72 -1.63 -10.29
CA ASN A 55 4.08 -1.18 -10.02
C ASN A 55 4.22 -0.71 -8.57
N ALA A 56 5.44 -0.70 -8.04
CA ALA A 56 5.71 -0.11 -6.72
C ALA A 56 5.80 1.43 -6.71
N GLY A 57 5.72 2.11 -7.85
CA GLY A 57 5.95 3.56 -7.93
C GLY A 57 7.45 3.90 -7.90
N VAL A 58 7.84 4.95 -7.16
CA VAL A 58 9.24 5.38 -7.02
C VAL A 58 9.62 5.50 -5.55
N ASP A 59 10.91 5.53 -5.23
CA ASP A 59 11.41 5.35 -3.86
C ASP A 59 10.82 6.27 -2.78
N ASP A 60 10.38 7.48 -3.14
CA ASP A 60 9.81 8.48 -2.23
C ASP A 60 8.33 8.81 -2.51
N PHE A 61 7.67 8.10 -3.44
CA PHE A 61 6.28 8.39 -3.82
C PHE A 61 5.51 7.14 -4.29
N GLY A 62 4.25 7.01 -3.88
CA GLY A 62 3.48 5.77 -4.08
C GLY A 62 3.91 4.67 -3.10
N LEU A 63 4.02 3.43 -3.58
CA LEU A 63 4.33 2.28 -2.71
C LEU A 63 5.82 2.18 -2.34
N GLY A 64 6.72 2.87 -3.06
CA GLY A 64 8.16 2.89 -2.73
C GLY A 64 8.41 3.48 -1.34
N ARG A 65 7.57 4.42 -0.92
CA ARG A 65 7.61 4.96 0.44
C ARG A 65 7.10 3.96 1.50
N LEU A 66 6.06 3.18 1.19
CA LEU A 66 5.59 2.07 2.05
C LEU A 66 6.68 1.02 2.24
N LEU A 67 7.39 0.65 1.17
CA LEU A 67 8.52 -0.29 1.24
C LEU A 67 9.66 0.22 2.13
N ARG A 68 9.93 1.53 2.12
CA ARG A 68 10.98 2.15 2.95
C ARG A 68 10.58 2.27 4.41
N GLU A 69 9.38 2.80 4.67
CA GLU A 69 8.92 3.11 6.03
C GLU A 69 8.48 1.85 6.80
N ILE A 70 8.06 0.81 6.08
CA ILE A 70 7.69 -0.51 6.63
C ILE A 70 8.76 -1.54 6.22
N ALA A 71 10.04 -1.19 6.10
CA ALA A 71 11.08 -2.13 5.64
C ALA A 71 11.44 -3.24 6.67
N PRO A 72 12.04 -4.37 6.26
CA PRO A 72 12.25 -5.56 7.10
C PRO A 72 13.20 -5.33 8.28
N GLY A 73 12.82 -5.86 9.45
CA GLY A 73 13.61 -5.79 10.69
C GLY A 73 12.78 -5.51 11.95
N VAL A 74 11.54 -5.02 11.77
CA VAL A 74 10.58 -4.76 12.84
C VAL A 74 9.15 -5.23 12.50
N GLY A 75 8.99 -5.97 11.40
CA GLY A 75 7.72 -6.35 10.75
C GLY A 75 7.52 -5.50 9.50
N GLY A 76 7.63 -6.12 8.31
CA GLY A 76 7.92 -5.43 7.06
C GLY A 76 6.79 -5.48 6.01
N ALA A 77 6.73 -4.58 5.04
CA ALA A 77 5.83 -4.69 3.89
C ALA A 77 6.54 -5.37 2.71
N GLN A 78 5.84 -6.27 2.03
CA GLN A 78 6.26 -6.89 0.79
C GLN A 78 5.36 -6.37 -0.34
N VAL A 79 5.93 -5.74 -1.37
CA VAL A 79 5.17 -5.38 -2.58
C VAL A 79 5.44 -6.45 -3.63
N ARG A 80 4.37 -7.09 -4.11
CA ARG A 80 4.40 -7.96 -5.29
C ARG A 80 4.06 -7.11 -6.51
N ASP A 81 5.10 -6.72 -7.23
CA ASP A 81 5.01 -6.02 -8.50
C ASP A 81 4.56 -7.00 -9.60
N LEU A 82 3.45 -6.70 -10.26
CA LEU A 82 2.88 -7.56 -11.31
C LEU A 82 3.51 -7.32 -12.69
N THR A 83 4.32 -6.27 -12.88
CA THR A 83 5.05 -6.08 -14.15
C THR A 83 6.23 -7.04 -14.34
N GLU A 84 6.68 -7.71 -13.28
CA GLU A 84 7.68 -8.77 -13.32
C GLU A 84 7.09 -10.16 -13.69
N ALA A 85 5.78 -10.23 -13.99
CA ALA A 85 5.16 -11.45 -14.47
C ALA A 85 5.56 -11.72 -15.93
N HIS A 86 6.69 -12.43 -16.10
CA HIS A 86 7.12 -13.11 -17.32
C HIS A 86 7.33 -12.23 -18.56
N TYR A 87 8.52 -11.64 -18.67
CA TYR A 87 9.19 -11.63 -19.97
C TYR A 87 10.02 -12.92 -20.06
N GLU A 88 9.40 -14.04 -20.45
CA GLU A 88 10.17 -15.10 -21.11
C GLU A 88 10.25 -14.74 -22.59
N GLU A 89 11.46 -14.79 -23.16
CA GLU A 89 11.72 -14.62 -24.60
C GLU A 89 11.02 -15.69 -25.45
#